data_AF-A0A2V8Q0V9-F1
#
_entry.id   AF-A0A2V8Q0V9-F1
#
_cell.length_a   1.000
_cell.length_b   1.000
_cell.length_c   1.000
_cell.angle_alpha   90.00
_cell.angle_beta   90.00
_cell.angle_gamma   90.00
#
_symmetry.space_group_name_H-M   'P 1'
#
loop_
_entity.id
_entity.type
_entity.pdbx_description
1 polymer ?
#
loop_
_entity_poly.entity_id
_entity_poly.type
_entity_poly.pdbx_seq_one_letter_code
_entity_poly.pdbx_strand_id
1 'polypeptide(L)'
;MNGMNEFNHRTHGRDRLWKSLVVITVTLVLTASQAASAQTVNLDRVVSELEPEIQRTLLAGNIPSVSIALISSDRVVWTNAYGYSNLWARTPATPSTVYLIGSTFKAMSTIALLQQMEQGKFKLDDRVNDYLTDFKIQGEDPQHPITFRHLLTHTSGLPADFGPFPVWGDTVPPSLEDYLR
;
A
#
# COMPACT_ATOMS: atom_id res chain seq x y z
N MET A 1 -45.17 -43.47 -40.99
CA MET A 1 -45.91 -44.66 -40.53
C MET A 1 -44.86 -45.66 -40.07
N ASN A 2 -44.59 -45.67 -38.75
CA ASN A 2 -45.00 -46.72 -37.78
C ASN A 2 -44.07 -47.94 -37.87
N GLY A 3 -43.42 -48.46 -36.83
CA GLY A 3 -43.41 -48.27 -35.37
C GLY A 3 -42.34 -49.25 -34.83
N MET A 4 -41.53 -48.86 -33.86
CA MET A 4 -41.67 -49.15 -32.41
C MET A 4 -41.39 -50.60 -31.97
N ASN A 5 -40.40 -50.69 -31.06
CA ASN A 5 -40.26 -51.55 -29.87
C ASN A 5 -39.90 -53.03 -30.03
N GLU A 6 -38.92 -53.49 -29.23
CA GLU A 6 -39.15 -54.29 -28.02
C GLU A 6 -37.88 -54.52 -27.14
N PHE A 7 -38.07 -54.31 -25.84
CA PHE A 7 -37.59 -55.03 -24.63
C PHE A 7 -36.13 -55.44 -24.34
N ASN A 8 -35.49 -54.66 -23.46
CA ASN A 8 -35.18 -54.93 -22.04
C ASN A 8 -34.62 -56.31 -21.59
N HIS A 9 -33.40 -56.34 -21.05
CA HIS A 9 -33.03 -57.22 -19.93
C HIS A 9 -32.10 -56.52 -18.92
N ARG A 10 -32.49 -56.59 -17.64
CA ARG A 10 -31.82 -56.03 -16.46
C ARG A 10 -30.52 -56.76 -16.12
N THR A 11 -29.52 -56.01 -15.63
CA THR A 11 -28.49 -56.55 -14.71
C THR A 11 -28.15 -55.52 -13.61
N HIS A 12 -28.66 -55.77 -12.39
CA HIS A 12 -28.30 -55.08 -11.15
C HIS A 12 -27.01 -55.68 -10.57
N GLY A 13 -25.85 -55.08 -10.85
CA GLY A 13 -24.58 -55.56 -10.28
C GLY A 13 -23.40 -54.59 -10.25
N ARG A 14 -23.49 -53.43 -10.93
CA ARG A 14 -22.37 -52.47 -11.07
C ARG A 14 -22.36 -51.32 -10.07
N ASP A 15 -23.40 -51.18 -9.25
CA ASP A 15 -23.60 -49.95 -8.46
C ASP A 15 -22.90 -49.96 -7.09
N ARG A 16 -22.37 -51.11 -6.64
CA ARG A 16 -21.74 -51.23 -5.32
C ARG A 16 -20.23 -51.00 -5.35
N LEU A 17 -19.55 -51.27 -6.47
CA LEU A 17 -18.10 -51.11 -6.59
C LEU A 17 -17.68 -49.66 -6.94
N TRP A 18 -18.54 -48.91 -7.63
CA TRP A 18 -18.27 -47.48 -7.91
C TRP A 18 -18.46 -46.57 -6.69
N LYS A 19 -19.33 -46.96 -5.75
CA LYS A 19 -19.53 -46.20 -4.51
C LYS A 19 -18.31 -46.27 -3.58
N SER A 20 -17.58 -47.38 -3.57
CA SER A 20 -16.37 -47.54 -2.73
C SER A 20 -15.15 -46.81 -3.29
N LEU A 21 -15.00 -46.71 -4.62
CA LEU A 21 -13.88 -45.99 -5.24
C LEU A 21 -14.01 -44.47 -5.12
N VAL A 22 -15.23 -43.92 -5.25
CA VAL A 22 -15.48 -42.47 -5.09
C VAL A 22 -15.26 -42.01 -3.64
N VAL A 23 -15.57 -42.85 -2.65
CA VAL A 23 -15.33 -42.52 -1.23
C VAL A 23 -13.83 -42.47 -0.90
N ILE A 24 -12.99 -43.30 -1.54
CA ILE A 24 -11.53 -43.28 -1.32
C ILE A 24 -10.89 -42.06 -2.00
N THR A 25 -11.39 -41.61 -3.16
CA THR A 25 -10.87 -40.37 -3.81
C THR A 25 -11.31 -39.10 -3.09
N VAL A 26 -12.53 -39.06 -2.53
CA VAL A 26 -13.01 -37.90 -1.76
C VAL A 26 -12.28 -37.76 -0.42
N THR A 27 -11.85 -38.87 0.19
CA THR A 27 -11.08 -38.80 1.46
C THR A 27 -9.65 -38.29 1.24
N LEU A 28 -9.02 -38.56 0.08
CA LEU A 28 -7.64 -38.15 -0.19
C LEU A 28 -7.51 -36.65 -0.56
N VAL A 29 -8.59 -36.01 -1.01
CA VAL A 29 -8.61 -34.57 -1.34
C VAL A 29 -8.82 -33.71 -0.09
N LEU A 30 -9.39 -34.24 1.00
CA LEU A 30 -9.59 -33.48 2.24
C LEU A 30 -8.33 -33.31 3.10
N THR A 31 -7.25 -34.06 2.86
CA THR A 31 -5.99 -33.92 3.62
C THR A 31 -4.97 -32.97 2.98
N ALA A 32 -5.23 -32.46 1.78
CA ALA A 32 -4.41 -31.40 1.18
C ALA A 32 -4.82 -30.00 1.67
N SER A 33 -5.88 -29.88 2.48
CA SER A 33 -6.15 -28.73 3.34
C SER A 33 -5.24 -28.72 4.59
N GLN A 34 -3.95 -29.00 4.42
CA GLN A 34 -2.95 -28.21 5.12
C GLN A 34 -3.10 -26.81 4.51
N ALA A 35 -4.09 -26.01 4.94
CA ALA A 35 -3.83 -25.07 6.00
C ALA A 35 -2.40 -24.56 5.81
N ALA A 36 -2.22 -23.73 4.78
CA ALA A 36 -1.24 -22.68 4.86
C ALA A 36 -1.44 -22.10 6.25
N SER A 37 -0.56 -22.45 7.18
CA SER A 37 -0.59 -21.93 8.52
C SER A 37 -0.46 -20.43 8.31
N ALA A 38 -1.59 -19.72 8.35
CA ALA A 38 -1.57 -18.28 8.52
C ALA A 38 -0.67 -18.08 9.73
N GLN A 39 0.53 -17.56 9.51
CA GLN A 39 1.52 -17.47 10.55
C GLN A 39 0.94 -16.52 11.58
N THR A 40 0.36 -17.07 12.64
CA THR A 40 -0.29 -16.30 13.69
C THR A 40 0.82 -15.50 14.34
N VAL A 41 0.80 -14.19 14.11
CA VAL A 41 1.77 -13.27 14.73
C VAL A 41 1.62 -13.42 16.24
N ASN A 42 2.64 -13.95 16.91
CA ASN A 42 2.72 -13.92 18.36
C ASN A 42 3.01 -12.47 18.76
N LEU A 43 1.94 -11.71 18.92
CA LEU A 43 2.00 -10.27 19.15
C LEU A 43 2.73 -9.95 20.45
N ASP A 44 2.47 -10.70 21.51
CA ASP A 44 3.12 -10.49 22.82
C ASP A 44 4.64 -10.62 22.70
N ARG A 45 5.12 -11.65 21.99
CA ARG A 45 6.55 -11.82 21.71
C ARG A 45 7.10 -10.63 20.92
N VAL A 46 6.46 -10.28 19.80
CA VAL A 46 6.91 -9.18 18.93
C VAL A 46 6.96 -7.85 19.68
N VAL A 47 5.92 -7.51 20.44
CA VAL A 47 5.87 -6.28 21.23
C VAL A 47 6.92 -6.29 22.33
N SER A 48 7.10 -7.42 23.03
CA SER A 48 8.13 -7.53 24.08
C SER A 48 9.55 -7.37 23.55
N GLU A 49 9.81 -7.77 22.30
CA GLU A 49 11.10 -7.63 21.63
C GLU A 49 11.29 -6.20 21.05
N LEU A 50 10.22 -5.56 20.57
CA LEU A 50 10.26 -4.22 19.98
C LEU A 50 10.37 -3.11 21.03
N GLU A 51 9.67 -3.24 22.16
CA GLU A 51 9.57 -2.19 23.18
C GLU A 51 10.94 -1.66 23.63
N PRO A 52 11.93 -2.50 24.02
CA PRO A 52 13.24 -2.02 24.43
C PRO A 52 13.99 -1.26 23.32
N GLU A 53 13.83 -1.68 22.06
CA GLU A 53 14.48 -1.05 20.91
C GLU A 53 13.83 0.29 20.56
N ILE A 54 12.50 0.40 20.70
CA ILE A 54 11.78 1.66 20.58
C ILE A 54 12.33 2.65 21.61
N GLN A 55 12.37 2.27 22.88
CA GLN A 55 12.87 3.14 23.96
C GLN A 55 14.34 3.56 23.71
N ARG A 56 15.18 2.61 23.30
CA ARG A 56 16.58 2.89 22.94
C ARG A 56 16.67 3.88 21.78
N THR A 57 15.86 3.71 20.75
CA THR A 57 15.83 4.59 19.56
C THR A 57 15.38 6.00 19.92
N LEU A 58 14.36 6.13 20.77
CA LEU A 58 13.89 7.45 21.23
C LEU A 58 15.00 8.20 21.97
N LEU A 59 15.67 7.52 22.90
CA LEU A 59 16.76 8.09 23.70
C LEU A 59 17.98 8.44 22.84
N ALA A 60 18.45 7.51 22.02
CA ALA A 60 19.64 7.70 21.20
C ALA A 60 19.45 8.77 20.11
N GLY A 61 18.24 8.84 19.55
CA GLY A 61 17.89 9.80 18.49
C GLY A 61 17.40 11.15 18.98
N ASN A 62 17.27 11.37 20.31
CA ASN A 62 16.55 12.51 20.88
C ASN A 62 15.17 12.73 20.25
N ILE A 63 14.45 11.63 19.97
CA ILE A 63 13.13 11.65 19.31
C ILE A 63 12.06 11.89 20.39
N PRO A 64 11.33 13.03 20.36
CA PRO A 64 10.39 13.38 21.42
C PRO A 64 9.22 12.41 21.54
N SER A 65 8.73 11.90 20.40
CA SER A 65 7.68 10.89 20.36
C SER A 65 7.66 10.09 19.06
N VAL A 66 7.03 8.92 19.14
CA VAL A 66 6.68 8.09 17.98
C VAL A 66 5.32 7.45 18.21
N SER A 67 4.56 7.25 17.14
CA SER A 67 3.37 6.40 17.14
C SER A 67 3.57 5.27 16.15
N ILE A 68 3.26 4.03 16.55
CA ILE A 68 3.57 2.81 15.81
C ILE A 68 2.29 2.00 15.67
N ALA A 69 2.07 1.48 14.46
CA ALA A 69 1.04 0.50 14.17
C ALA A 69 1.68 -0.76 13.58
N LEU A 70 1.29 -1.93 14.08
CA LEU A 70 1.62 -3.22 13.48
C LEU A 70 0.40 -3.70 12.69
N ILE A 71 0.61 -4.00 11.42
CA ILE A 71 -0.42 -4.47 10.50
C ILE A 71 -0.09 -5.90 10.11
N SER A 72 -1.06 -6.80 10.20
CA SER A 72 -0.93 -8.17 9.73
C SER A 72 -2.15 -8.50 8.89
N SER A 73 -1.90 -9.00 7.67
CA SER A 73 -2.94 -9.16 6.65
C SER A 73 -3.63 -7.82 6.34
N ASP A 74 -4.92 -7.70 6.62
CA ASP A 74 -5.77 -6.54 6.33
C ASP A 74 -6.19 -5.78 7.60
N ARG A 75 -5.59 -6.11 8.75
CA ARG A 75 -5.96 -5.52 10.04
C ARG A 75 -4.75 -4.97 10.80
N VAL A 76 -5.00 -3.87 11.49
CA VAL A 76 -4.11 -3.38 12.54
C VAL A 76 -4.21 -4.34 13.72
N VAL A 77 -3.11 -4.98 14.08
CA VAL A 77 -3.05 -5.96 15.19
C VAL A 77 -2.61 -5.32 16.49
N TRP A 78 -1.94 -4.17 16.43
CA TRP A 78 -1.50 -3.41 17.59
C TRP A 78 -1.17 -1.97 17.22
N THR A 79 -1.39 -1.06 18.15
CA THR A 79 -0.93 0.32 18.07
C THR A 79 -0.45 0.79 19.42
N ASN A 80 0.62 1.56 19.45
CA ASN A 80 1.03 2.28 20.65
C ASN A 80 1.77 3.56 20.29
N ALA A 81 1.94 4.44 21.27
CA ALA A 81 2.74 5.64 21.14
C ALA A 81 3.62 5.85 22.37
N TYR A 82 4.75 6.51 22.15
CA TYR A 82 5.79 6.70 23.16
C TYR A 82 6.24 8.15 23.17
N GLY A 83 6.64 8.62 24.35
CA GLY A 83 7.12 9.98 24.56
C GLY A 83 6.01 11.03 24.59
N TYR A 84 6.39 12.26 24.25
CA TYR A 84 5.51 13.44 24.33
C TYR A 84 5.40 14.10 22.96
N SER A 85 4.17 14.29 22.49
CA SER A 85 3.89 15.03 21.25
C SER A 85 4.16 16.52 21.39
N ASN A 86 4.13 17.03 22.63
CA ASN A 86 4.54 18.37 22.99
C ASN A 86 5.37 18.33 24.28
N LEU A 87 6.66 18.65 24.17
CA LEU A 87 7.59 18.65 25.31
C LEU A 87 7.30 19.76 26.31
N TRP A 88 6.86 20.94 25.84
CA TRP A 88 6.58 22.10 26.69
C TRP A 88 5.36 21.86 27.57
N ALA A 89 4.26 21.41 26.97
CA ALA A 89 3.03 21.09 27.67
C ALA A 89 3.04 19.68 28.30
N ARG A 90 4.12 18.90 28.08
CA ARG A 90 4.24 17.48 28.45
C ARG A 90 3.02 16.67 28.01
N THR A 91 2.52 16.93 26.81
CA THR A 91 1.37 16.20 26.25
C THR A 91 1.84 14.82 25.80
N PRO A 92 1.34 13.72 26.40
CA PRO A 92 1.72 12.38 25.97
C PRO A 92 1.34 12.16 24.51
N ALA A 93 2.20 11.47 23.77
CA ALA A 93 1.80 10.97 22.45
C ALA A 93 0.75 9.87 22.62
N THR A 94 -0.13 9.76 21.63
CA THR A 94 -1.16 8.72 21.54
C THR A 94 -1.16 8.18 20.12
N PRO A 95 -1.73 6.99 19.86
CA PRO A 95 -1.91 6.50 18.49
C PRO A 95 -2.67 7.47 17.56
N SER A 96 -3.44 8.41 18.13
CA SER A 96 -4.18 9.45 17.39
C SER A 96 -3.40 10.76 17.23
N THR A 97 -2.15 10.85 17.69
CA THR A 97 -1.31 12.03 17.51
C THR A 97 -1.05 12.25 16.02
N VAL A 98 -1.27 13.48 15.56
CA VAL A 98 -1.02 13.88 14.16
C VAL A 98 0.44 14.30 14.01
N TYR A 99 1.12 13.73 13.01
CA TYR A 99 2.50 14.04 12.65
C TYR A 99 2.58 14.60 11.24
N LEU A 100 3.58 15.44 11.00
CA LEU A 100 3.95 15.82 9.64
C LEU A 100 4.68 14.63 8.99
N ILE A 101 4.05 13.99 8.01
CA ILE A 101 4.54 12.73 7.42
C ILE A 101 5.49 12.90 6.23
N GLY A 102 5.74 14.14 5.81
CA GLY A 102 6.72 14.48 4.77
C GLY A 102 6.55 13.66 3.48
N SER A 103 7.67 13.12 2.97
CA SER A 103 7.69 12.36 1.71
C SER A 103 6.81 11.11 1.67
N THR A 104 6.36 10.59 2.82
CA THR A 104 5.37 9.50 2.87
C THR A 104 4.06 9.90 2.20
N PHE A 105 3.71 11.19 2.18
CA PHE A 105 2.50 11.70 1.53
C PHE A 105 2.50 11.51 0.00
N LYS A 106 3.67 11.33 -0.65
CA LYS A 106 3.77 11.12 -2.11
C LYS A 106 2.94 9.92 -2.58
N ALA A 107 2.89 8.84 -1.78
CA ALA A 107 2.08 7.67 -2.11
C ALA A 107 0.60 8.03 -2.27
N MET A 108 0.07 8.89 -1.39
CA MET A 108 -1.33 9.34 -1.45
C MET A 108 -1.57 10.21 -2.69
N SER A 109 -0.68 11.16 -2.98
CA SER A 109 -0.76 12.00 -4.19
C SER A 109 -0.66 11.17 -5.47
N THR A 110 0.22 10.18 -5.51
CA THR A 110 0.34 9.24 -6.64
C THR A 110 -0.94 8.44 -6.84
N ILE A 111 -1.55 7.90 -5.78
CA ILE A 111 -2.82 7.19 -5.89
C ILE A 111 -3.90 8.10 -6.46
N ALA A 112 -4.04 9.32 -5.94
CA ALA A 112 -5.03 10.28 -6.43
C ALA A 112 -4.82 10.60 -7.92
N LEU A 113 -3.56 10.79 -8.34
CA LEU A 113 -3.22 11.04 -9.74
C LEU A 113 -3.54 9.81 -10.62
N LEU A 114 -3.18 8.60 -10.20
CA LEU A 114 -3.48 7.39 -10.96
C LEU A 114 -4.98 7.09 -11.07
N GLN A 115 -5.79 7.46 -10.08
CA GLN A 115 -7.25 7.40 -10.19
C GLN A 115 -7.80 8.33 -11.29
N GLN A 116 -7.17 9.50 -11.51
CA GLN A 116 -7.54 10.38 -12.63
C GLN A 116 -7.12 9.76 -13.98
N MET A 117 -5.99 9.06 -14.03
CA MET A 117 -5.54 8.30 -15.21
C MET A 117 -6.54 7.20 -15.57
N GLU A 118 -7.01 6.42 -14.59
CA GLU A 118 -8.01 5.37 -14.79
C GLU A 118 -9.34 5.91 -15.34
N GLN A 119 -9.70 7.15 -14.99
CA GLN A 119 -10.86 7.86 -15.54
C GLN A 119 -10.61 8.43 -16.94
N GLY A 120 -9.44 8.18 -17.54
CA GLY A 120 -9.07 8.65 -18.87
C GLY A 120 -8.77 10.14 -18.95
N LYS A 121 -8.48 10.81 -17.81
CA LYS A 121 -8.18 12.25 -17.78
C LYS A 121 -6.83 12.60 -18.37
N PHE A 122 -5.86 11.68 -18.30
CA PHE A 122 -4.53 11.80 -18.91
C PHE A 122 -3.93 10.39 -19.09
N LYS A 123 -2.79 10.29 -19.78
CA LYS A 123 -1.95 9.09 -19.87
C LYS A 123 -0.56 9.37 -19.32
N LEU A 124 0.13 8.33 -18.86
CA LEU A 124 1.48 8.46 -18.28
C LEU A 124 2.49 9.17 -19.19
N ASP A 125 2.37 9.00 -20.51
CA ASP A 125 3.31 9.55 -21.49
C ASP A 125 2.84 10.89 -22.08
N ASP A 126 1.74 11.45 -21.56
CA ASP A 126 1.33 12.79 -21.96
C ASP A 126 2.27 13.84 -21.35
N ARG A 127 2.50 14.93 -22.10
CA ARG A 127 3.32 16.07 -21.67
C ARG A 127 2.60 16.84 -20.56
N VAL A 128 3.25 17.01 -19.41
CA VAL A 128 2.67 17.66 -18.22
C VAL A 128 2.28 19.10 -18.51
N ASN A 129 3.11 19.82 -19.28
CA ASN A 129 2.86 21.20 -19.66
C ASN A 129 1.55 21.39 -20.43
N ASP A 130 0.96 20.36 -21.04
CA ASP A 130 -0.35 20.47 -21.71
C ASP A 130 -1.52 20.57 -20.70
N TYR A 131 -1.30 20.17 -19.45
CA TYR A 131 -2.32 20.10 -18.39
C TYR A 131 -2.21 21.23 -17.36
N LEU A 132 -1.07 21.90 -17.27
CA LEU A 132 -0.89 23.04 -16.36
C LEU A 132 -1.55 24.29 -16.93
N THR A 133 -2.43 24.96 -16.19
CA THR A 133 -3.11 26.19 -16.65
C THR A 133 -2.43 27.47 -16.18
N ASP A 134 -2.00 27.49 -14.92
CA ASP A 134 -1.59 28.74 -14.25
C ASP A 134 -0.11 29.07 -14.48
N PHE A 135 0.71 28.04 -14.71
CA PHE A 135 2.12 28.18 -15.03
C PHE A 135 2.57 27.05 -15.97
N LYS A 136 3.78 27.16 -16.51
CA LYS A 136 4.44 26.08 -17.26
C LYS A 136 5.80 25.81 -16.65
N ILE A 137 6.22 24.54 -16.66
CA ILE A 137 7.59 24.15 -16.36
C ILE A 137 8.49 24.75 -17.44
N GLN A 138 9.44 25.59 -17.03
CA GLN A 138 10.41 26.23 -17.93
C GLN A 138 11.58 25.29 -18.23
N GLY A 139 12.31 25.56 -19.32
CA GLY A 139 13.54 24.83 -19.67
C GLY A 139 13.34 23.39 -20.16
N GLU A 140 12.11 22.97 -20.44
CA GLU A 140 11.81 21.67 -21.03
C GLU A 140 12.39 21.53 -22.44
N ASP A 141 12.99 20.37 -22.74
CA ASP A 141 13.40 20.01 -24.10
C ASP A 141 12.14 19.67 -24.93
N PRO A 142 11.83 20.42 -26.01
CA PRO A 142 10.69 20.12 -26.86
C PRO A 142 10.74 18.74 -27.54
N GLN A 143 11.94 18.16 -27.70
CA GLN A 143 12.11 16.81 -28.24
C GLN A 143 11.90 15.71 -27.19
N HIS A 144 12.09 16.04 -25.91
CA HIS A 144 11.98 15.11 -24.78
C HIS A 144 11.16 15.74 -23.65
N PRO A 145 9.83 15.91 -23.85
CA PRO A 145 8.99 16.58 -22.87
C PRO A 145 8.92 15.82 -21.54
N ILE A 146 8.69 16.56 -20.46
CA ILE A 146 8.43 16.02 -19.13
C ILE A 146 7.01 15.44 -19.14
N THR A 147 6.93 14.13 -18.86
CA THR A 147 5.68 13.39 -18.81
C THR A 147 5.25 13.09 -17.38
N PHE A 148 3.99 12.69 -17.19
CA PHE A 148 3.52 12.22 -15.88
C PHE A 148 4.32 11.01 -15.38
N ARG A 149 4.77 10.13 -16.28
CA ARG A 149 5.69 9.03 -15.96
C ARG A 149 6.94 9.56 -15.31
N HIS A 150 7.58 10.57 -15.91
CA HIS A 150 8.81 11.16 -15.37
C HIS A 150 8.61 11.77 -13.98
N LEU A 151 7.47 12.41 -13.72
CA LEU A 151 7.16 12.93 -12.38
C LEU A 151 6.99 11.80 -11.36
N LEU A 152 6.24 10.76 -11.70
CA LEU A 152 5.95 9.63 -10.82
C LEU A 152 7.18 8.74 -10.54
N THR A 153 8.14 8.71 -11.46
CA THR A 153 9.39 7.94 -11.31
C THR A 153 10.58 8.77 -10.86
N HIS A 154 10.41 10.06 -10.59
CA HIS A 154 11.49 10.98 -10.24
C HIS A 154 12.62 11.06 -11.30
N THR A 155 12.24 11.05 -12.59
CA THR A 155 13.19 11.13 -13.72
C THR A 155 12.93 12.32 -14.64
N SER A 156 12.24 13.35 -14.16
CA SER A 156 11.93 14.56 -14.95
C SER A 156 13.11 15.51 -15.14
N GLY A 157 14.18 15.35 -14.34
CA GLY A 157 15.29 16.30 -14.31
C GLY A 157 14.98 17.60 -13.56
N LEU A 158 13.79 17.71 -12.93
CA LEU A 158 13.46 18.85 -12.08
C LEU A 158 14.39 18.91 -10.85
N PRO A 159 14.75 20.11 -10.36
CA PRO A 159 15.51 20.26 -9.14
C PRO A 159 14.85 19.54 -7.95
N ALA A 160 15.69 19.02 -7.05
CA ALA A 160 15.23 18.32 -5.84
C ALA A 160 15.35 19.17 -4.58
N ASP A 161 16.21 20.19 -4.57
CA ASP A 161 16.37 21.10 -3.45
C ASP A 161 15.38 22.26 -3.54
N PHE A 162 15.00 22.81 -2.39
CA PHE A 162 14.19 24.03 -2.29
C PHE A 162 15.09 25.26 -2.08
N GLY A 163 16.31 25.25 -2.61
CA GLY A 163 17.31 26.29 -2.40
C GLY A 163 17.50 26.63 -0.91
N PRO A 164 17.40 27.91 -0.52
CA PRO A 164 17.63 28.34 0.86
C PRO A 164 16.44 28.08 1.82
N PHE A 165 15.36 27.46 1.35
CA PHE A 165 14.14 27.27 2.13
C PHE A 165 14.13 25.90 2.84
N PRO A 166 14.34 25.84 4.17
CA PRO A 166 14.29 24.59 4.90
C PRO A 166 12.85 24.04 4.95
N VAL A 167 12.69 22.75 4.60
CA VAL A 167 11.40 22.03 4.59
C VAL A 167 10.68 22.04 5.95
N TRP A 168 11.42 22.27 7.04
CA TRP A 168 10.93 22.28 8.42
C TRP A 168 11.20 23.60 9.15
N GLY A 169 11.50 24.67 8.42
CA GLY A 169 11.66 26.00 9.02
C GLY A 169 10.36 26.78 9.11
N ASP A 170 10.45 27.95 9.73
CA ASP A 170 9.30 28.86 9.92
C ASP A 170 9.04 29.74 8.68
N THR A 171 9.81 29.54 7.60
CA THR A 171 9.67 30.30 6.36
C THR A 171 8.75 29.57 5.39
N VAL A 172 7.79 30.32 4.84
CA VAL A 172 6.93 29.81 3.78
C VAL A 172 7.79 29.60 2.53
N PRO A 173 7.77 28.40 1.90
CA PRO A 173 8.50 28.16 0.67
C PRO A 173 7.95 29.03 -0.47
N PRO A 174 8.73 29.28 -1.53
CA PRO A 174 8.26 29.98 -2.71
C PRO A 174 7.06 29.27 -3.33
N SER A 175 6.29 29.98 -4.14
CA SER A 175 5.20 29.37 -4.90
C SER A 175 5.74 28.27 -5.83
N LEU A 176 4.90 27.30 -6.19
CA LEU A 176 5.30 26.25 -7.12
C LEU A 176 5.71 26.82 -8.48
N GLU A 177 5.06 27.90 -8.92
CA GLU A 177 5.44 28.63 -10.13
C GLU A 177 6.85 29.20 -10.00
N ASP A 178 7.15 29.93 -8.93
CA ASP A 178 8.47 30.52 -8.72
C ASP A 178 9.56 29.47 -8.58
N TYR A 179 9.22 28.28 -8.07
CA TYR A 179 10.13 27.15 -7.94
C TYR A 179 10.47 26.48 -9.28
N LEU A 180 9.53 26.48 -10.24
CA LEU A 180 9.65 25.79 -11.52
C LEU A 180 10.00 26.71 -12.71
N ARG A 181 10.41 27.95 -12.40
CA ARG A 181 10.90 28.94 -13.37
C ARG A 181 12.37 28.73 -13.74
#